data_AF-L5JWJ9-F1
#
_entry.id   AF-L5JWJ9-F1
#
_cell.length_a   1.000
_cell.length_b   1.000
_cell.length_c   1.000
_cell.angle_alpha   90.00
_cell.angle_beta   90.00
_cell.angle_gamma   90.00
#
_symmetry.space_group_name_H-M   'P 1'
#
loop_
_entity.id
_entity.type
_entity.pdbx_description
1 polymer ?
#
loop_
_entity_poly.entity_id
_entity_poly.type
_entity_poly.pdbx_seq_one_letter_code
_entity_poly.pdbx_strand_id
1 'polypeptide(L)'
;MEAEESEKEAAEQEPLEGGDPEQEAEKEQDESEEAAGGAKKRVVPGIVYLGHLPPRFRPLHVRNLLSAYGEVGRVFFQPEDGFVRRKKKAAAAATGGKKRSKYSKDYTEGWVEFRDKRIAKRVAASLHNTPMGARRRSPFRYDLWNLKYLHRFTWSHLSEHLAFERQVRRQRLRAEVAQAKRETDFYLRSVERGQRFLAADGDSTRPNSSWAFAQRPTEQELRARKAARPGGRERARLANAQDQARSNRGLLARIFGAPPPSETVEETSLVRDS
;
A
#
# COMPACT_ATOMS: atom_id res chain seq x y z
N MET A 1 12.50 32.87 31.49
CA MET A 1 13.00 31.55 31.07
C MET A 1 12.15 31.13 29.87
N GLU A 2 12.30 31.76 28.70
CA GLU A 2 13.50 31.72 27.82
C GLU A 2 13.86 30.27 27.48
N ALA A 3 14.13 29.85 26.26
CA ALA A 3 14.12 30.37 24.89
C ALA A 3 14.06 29.08 24.01
N GLU A 4 13.25 29.00 22.97
CA GLU A 4 13.62 29.21 21.55
C GLU A 4 14.86 28.48 21.01
N GLU A 5 14.76 28.19 19.71
CA GLU A 5 15.73 27.60 18.77
C GLU A 5 15.88 26.07 18.78
N SER A 6 15.98 25.35 17.66
CA SER A 6 15.79 25.63 16.24
C SER A 6 16.05 24.31 15.50
N GLU A 7 15.44 24.21 14.32
CA GLU A 7 15.76 23.35 13.18
C GLU A 7 17.08 22.56 13.19
N LYS A 8 16.99 21.28 12.77
CA LYS A 8 17.97 20.65 11.88
C LYS A 8 17.33 19.48 11.13
N GLU A 9 17.05 19.75 9.86
CA GLU A 9 17.05 18.75 8.79
C GLU A 9 18.32 17.89 8.90
N ALA A 10 18.14 16.57 8.79
CA ALA A 10 19.20 15.66 8.37
C ALA A 10 18.57 14.70 7.35
N ALA A 11 18.64 15.14 6.10
CA ALA A 11 18.58 14.26 4.96
C ALA A 11 19.80 13.34 5.00
N GLU A 12 19.58 12.03 5.06
CA GLU A 12 20.56 11.05 4.57
C GLU A 12 20.14 10.67 3.14
N GLN A 13 20.72 11.41 2.20
CA GLN A 13 21.01 10.94 0.85
C GLN A 13 22.41 10.33 0.89
N GLU A 14 22.60 9.15 0.28
CA GLU A 14 23.84 8.65 -0.31
C GLU A 14 23.47 7.39 -1.14
N PRO A 15 24.16 7.04 -2.23
CA PRO A 15 24.31 7.82 -3.46
C PRO A 15 23.76 7.07 -4.69
N LEU A 16 23.48 7.84 -5.74
CA LEU A 16 23.32 7.33 -7.10
C LEU A 16 24.70 7.06 -7.70
N GLU A 17 25.09 5.78 -7.78
CA GLU A 17 25.92 5.22 -8.86
C GLU A 17 25.04 4.14 -9.52
N GLY A 18 24.69 4.17 -10.81
CA GLY A 18 25.55 4.55 -11.93
C GLY A 18 26.40 3.36 -12.38
N GLY A 19 25.81 2.17 -12.50
CA GLY A 19 26.46 0.98 -13.03
C GLY A 19 25.45 0.09 -13.75
N ASP A 20 25.70 -0.17 -15.03
CA ASP A 20 24.81 -0.84 -15.98
C ASP A 20 24.31 -2.23 -15.52
N PRO A 21 22.99 -2.50 -15.55
CA PRO A 21 22.43 -3.82 -15.24
C PRO A 21 22.54 -4.84 -16.38
N GLU A 22 23.29 -4.54 -17.46
CA GLU A 22 23.38 -5.40 -18.64
C GLU A 22 24.35 -6.58 -18.49
N GLN A 23 25.32 -6.57 -17.57
CA GLN A 23 26.38 -7.60 -17.55
C GLN A 23 26.17 -8.75 -16.54
N GLU A 24 25.27 -8.64 -15.57
CA GLU A 24 24.97 -9.74 -14.63
C GLU A 24 23.78 -10.61 -15.07
N ALA A 25 22.87 -10.07 -15.89
CA ALA A 25 21.81 -10.85 -16.52
C ALA A 25 22.31 -11.71 -17.70
N GLU A 26 23.47 -11.36 -18.27
CA GLU A 26 24.08 -12.09 -19.39
C GLU A 26 24.93 -13.29 -18.93
N LYS A 27 25.50 -13.26 -17.72
CA LYS A 27 26.35 -14.37 -17.22
C LYS A 27 25.59 -15.57 -16.66
N GLU A 28 24.35 -15.41 -16.18
CA GLU A 28 23.52 -16.57 -15.79
C GLU A 28 22.70 -17.16 -16.95
N GLN A 29 22.74 -16.54 -18.13
CA GLN A 29 22.13 -17.09 -19.35
C GLN A 29 23.10 -17.92 -20.19
N ASP A 30 24.42 -17.78 -19.98
CA ASP A 30 25.44 -18.46 -20.80
C ASP A 30 25.85 -19.85 -20.25
N GLU A 31 25.72 -20.13 -18.95
CA GLU A 31 26.06 -21.46 -18.38
C GLU A 31 24.99 -22.55 -18.61
N SER A 32 23.92 -22.25 -19.35
CA SER A 32 22.90 -23.25 -19.71
C SER A 32 22.88 -23.64 -21.19
N GLU A 33 23.76 -23.06 -22.02
CA GLU A 33 23.80 -23.35 -23.47
C GLU A 33 24.91 -24.34 -23.90
N GLU A 34 25.90 -24.68 -23.06
CA GLU A 34 26.95 -25.64 -23.40
C GLU A 34 26.67 -27.10 -22.95
N ALA A 35 25.51 -27.66 -23.29
CA ALA A 35 25.33 -29.12 -23.28
C ALA A 35 24.08 -29.61 -24.06
N ALA A 36 24.02 -29.37 -25.38
CA ALA A 36 23.58 -30.37 -26.37
C ALA A 36 23.31 -29.75 -27.74
N GLY A 37 24.15 -30.12 -28.72
CA GLY A 37 24.03 -29.76 -30.12
C GLY A 37 22.74 -30.16 -30.83
N GLY A 38 22.54 -29.50 -31.97
CA GLY A 38 21.51 -29.75 -32.97
C GLY A 38 20.36 -28.76 -32.91
N ALA A 39 20.15 -28.00 -34.00
CA ALA A 39 19.10 -27.01 -34.20
C ALA A 39 17.67 -27.56 -33.99
N LYS A 40 17.27 -27.75 -32.74
CA LYS A 40 15.93 -28.17 -32.35
C LYS A 40 15.05 -26.92 -32.31
N LYS A 41 14.11 -26.85 -33.25
CA LYS A 41 13.05 -25.83 -33.31
C LYS A 41 12.53 -25.53 -31.91
N ARG A 42 12.48 -24.24 -31.52
CA ARG A 42 12.02 -23.79 -30.19
C ARG A 42 10.75 -24.52 -29.79
N VAL A 43 10.85 -25.35 -28.76
CA VAL A 43 9.71 -26.17 -28.36
C VAL A 43 8.80 -25.35 -27.45
N VAL A 44 7.54 -25.26 -27.84
CA VAL A 44 6.54 -24.48 -27.10
C VAL A 44 5.98 -25.35 -25.98
N PRO A 45 6.04 -24.89 -24.72
CA PRO A 45 5.48 -25.61 -23.58
C PRO A 45 3.96 -25.68 -23.68
N GLY A 46 3.39 -26.71 -23.06
CA GLY A 46 1.95 -26.93 -23.01
C GLY A 46 1.50 -27.29 -21.61
N ILE A 47 0.36 -26.75 -21.20
CA ILE A 47 -0.19 -26.99 -19.86
C ILE A 47 -1.38 -27.93 -19.94
N VAL A 48 -1.43 -28.87 -18.99
CA VAL A 48 -2.53 -29.78 -18.74
C VAL A 48 -3.14 -29.46 -17.39
N TYR A 49 -4.45 -29.25 -17.40
CA TYR A 49 -5.28 -29.10 -16.22
C TYR A 49 -5.71 -30.45 -15.67
N LEU A 50 -5.64 -30.59 -14.34
CA LEU A 50 -6.13 -31.71 -13.56
C LEU A 50 -7.35 -31.26 -12.77
N GLY A 51 -8.53 -31.73 -13.17
CA GLY A 51 -9.79 -31.33 -12.52
C GLY A 51 -10.13 -32.13 -11.26
N HIS A 52 -9.50 -33.29 -11.06
CA HIS A 52 -9.71 -34.13 -9.90
C HIS A 52 -8.40 -34.69 -9.38
N LEU A 53 -8.15 -34.54 -8.08
CA LEU A 53 -6.96 -35.04 -7.41
C LEU A 53 -7.38 -35.94 -6.22
N PRO A 54 -6.81 -37.16 -6.13
CA PRO A 54 -7.07 -38.06 -5.00
C PRO A 54 -6.65 -37.49 -3.63
N PRO A 55 -7.22 -38.00 -2.54
CA PRO A 55 -6.74 -37.65 -1.19
C PRO A 55 -5.27 -38.07 -1.00
N ARG A 56 -4.48 -37.21 -0.36
CA ARG A 56 -3.01 -37.37 -0.17
C ARG A 56 -2.19 -37.41 -1.46
N PHE A 57 -2.76 -37.00 -2.59
CA PHE A 57 -2.01 -36.89 -3.82
C PHE A 57 -1.11 -35.65 -3.79
N ARG A 58 0.16 -35.79 -4.21
CA ARG A 58 1.18 -34.74 -4.10
C ARG A 58 1.72 -34.41 -5.49
N PRO A 59 2.22 -33.17 -5.72
CA PRO A 59 2.82 -32.79 -7.00
C PRO A 59 3.93 -33.74 -7.45
N LEU A 60 4.71 -34.28 -6.50
CA LEU A 60 5.76 -35.27 -6.77
C LEU A 60 5.21 -36.58 -7.37
N HIS A 61 4.04 -37.05 -6.90
CA HIS A 61 3.43 -38.26 -7.45
C HIS A 61 3.03 -38.07 -8.93
N VAL A 62 2.45 -36.91 -9.26
CA VAL A 62 2.09 -36.58 -10.65
C VAL A 62 3.32 -36.45 -11.52
N ARG A 63 4.36 -35.77 -11.05
CA ARG A 63 5.63 -35.68 -11.78
C ARG A 63 6.16 -37.08 -12.10
N ASN A 64 6.22 -37.98 -11.12
CA ASN A 64 6.73 -39.34 -11.34
C ASN A 64 5.85 -40.16 -12.29
N LEU A 65 4.52 -40.04 -12.20
CA LEU A 65 3.58 -40.77 -13.06
C LEU A 65 3.62 -40.25 -14.51
N LEU A 66 3.68 -38.94 -14.69
CA LEU A 66 3.66 -38.29 -16.01
C LEU A 66 5.04 -38.25 -16.67
N SER A 67 6.12 -38.39 -15.89
CA SER A 67 7.50 -38.44 -16.41
C SER A 67 7.71 -39.60 -17.41
N ALA A 68 6.89 -40.65 -17.36
CA ALA A 68 6.97 -41.76 -18.30
C ALA A 68 6.52 -41.38 -19.72
N TYR A 69 5.74 -40.30 -19.88
CA TYR A 69 5.20 -39.86 -21.16
C TYR A 69 5.97 -38.67 -21.77
N GLY A 70 6.69 -37.92 -20.94
CA GLY A 70 7.57 -36.85 -21.38
C GLY A 70 8.10 -35.99 -20.25
N GLU A 71 8.89 -34.97 -20.60
CA GLU A 71 9.51 -34.06 -19.65
C GLU A 71 8.47 -33.12 -19.01
N VAL A 72 8.32 -33.28 -17.69
CA VAL A 72 7.44 -32.45 -16.86
C VAL A 72 8.22 -31.28 -16.26
N GLY A 73 7.76 -30.07 -16.57
CA GLY A 73 8.28 -28.82 -16.02
C GLY A 73 7.62 -28.48 -14.68
N ARG A 74 7.01 -27.30 -14.61
CA ARG A 74 6.37 -26.79 -13.39
C ARG A 74 5.06 -27.52 -13.08
N VAL A 75 4.79 -27.73 -11.80
CA VAL A 75 3.56 -28.35 -11.31
C VAL A 75 3.02 -27.53 -10.14
N PHE A 76 1.75 -27.15 -10.21
CA PHE A 76 1.07 -26.39 -9.19
C PHE A 76 -0.26 -27.04 -8.87
N PHE A 77 -0.52 -27.32 -7.59
CA PHE A 77 -1.82 -27.81 -7.13
C PHE A 77 -2.47 -26.77 -6.23
N GLN A 78 -3.74 -26.46 -6.53
CA GLN A 78 -4.54 -25.57 -5.71
C GLN A 78 -4.91 -26.30 -4.41
N PRO A 79 -4.47 -25.79 -3.25
CA PRO A 79 -4.88 -26.36 -1.97
C PRO A 79 -6.39 -26.12 -1.79
N GLU A 80 -7.07 -27.08 -1.18
CA GLU A 80 -8.46 -26.90 -0.78
C GLU A 80 -8.64 -25.67 0.12
N ASP A 81 -9.76 -24.96 -0.04
CA ASP A 81 -10.04 -23.75 0.73
C ASP A 81 -9.95 -23.99 2.24
N GLY A 82 -9.39 -23.00 2.93
CA GLY A 82 -9.09 -23.07 4.35
C GLY A 82 -10.34 -23.35 5.20
N PHE A 83 -11.50 -22.85 4.77
CA PHE A 83 -12.77 -23.08 5.45
C PHE A 83 -13.20 -24.56 5.37
N VAL A 84 -13.21 -25.13 4.16
CA VAL A 84 -13.61 -26.54 3.97
C VAL A 84 -12.66 -27.47 4.70
N ARG A 85 -11.36 -27.17 4.66
CA ARG A 85 -10.34 -27.92 5.42
C ARG A 85 -10.60 -27.86 6.93
N ARG A 86 -10.94 -26.70 7.49
CA ARG A 86 -11.27 -26.55 8.92
C ARG A 86 -12.54 -27.33 9.26
N LYS A 87 -13.58 -27.26 8.42
CA LYS A 87 -14.83 -28.01 8.61
C LYS A 87 -14.60 -29.51 8.60
N LYS A 88 -13.84 -30.04 7.62
CA LYS A 88 -13.46 -31.46 7.56
C LYS A 88 -12.66 -31.91 8.78
N LYS A 89 -11.74 -31.05 9.27
CA LYS A 89 -10.97 -31.33 10.49
C LYS A 89 -11.86 -31.38 11.73
N ALA A 90 -12.80 -30.43 11.86
CA ALA A 90 -13.75 -30.41 12.96
C ALA A 90 -14.67 -31.63 12.94
N ALA A 91 -15.20 -31.99 11.77
CA ALA A 91 -16.02 -33.20 11.60
C ALA A 91 -15.23 -34.48 11.95
N ALA A 92 -13.99 -34.61 11.47
CA ALA A 92 -13.15 -35.76 11.80
C ALA A 92 -12.82 -35.84 13.30
N ALA A 93 -12.67 -34.70 13.98
CA ALA A 93 -12.48 -34.65 15.42
C ALA A 93 -13.75 -35.05 16.19
N ALA A 94 -14.93 -34.67 15.70
CA ALA A 94 -16.22 -35.02 16.30
C ALA A 94 -16.55 -36.51 16.17
N THR A 95 -16.19 -37.15 15.05
CA THR A 95 -16.43 -38.59 14.82
C THR A 95 -15.34 -39.49 15.43
N GLY A 96 -14.44 -38.96 16.28
CA GLY A 96 -13.33 -39.74 16.87
C GLY A 96 -12.31 -40.26 15.85
N GLY A 97 -12.33 -39.73 14.62
CA GLY A 97 -11.42 -40.13 13.57
C GLY A 97 -9.98 -39.71 13.88
N LYS A 98 -9.00 -40.51 13.45
CA LYS A 98 -7.57 -40.16 13.55
C LYS A 98 -7.34 -38.75 13.02
N LYS A 99 -6.69 -37.91 13.83
CA LYS A 99 -6.28 -36.55 13.42
C LYS A 99 -5.58 -36.65 12.06
N ARG A 100 -6.18 -36.07 11.02
CA ARG A 100 -5.53 -36.04 9.70
C ARG A 100 -4.16 -35.39 9.87
N SER A 101 -3.13 -36.07 9.39
CA SER A 101 -1.75 -35.60 9.45
C SER A 101 -1.64 -34.18 8.91
N LYS A 102 -0.81 -33.34 9.54
CA LYS A 102 -0.47 -31.98 9.07
C LYS A 102 -0.03 -31.96 7.59
N TYR A 103 0.48 -33.09 7.10
CA TYR A 103 0.97 -33.28 5.73
C TYR A 103 -0.08 -33.78 4.74
N SER A 104 -1.30 -34.09 5.18
CA SER A 104 -2.43 -34.43 4.31
C SER A 104 -3.13 -33.16 3.85
N LYS A 105 -2.46 -32.39 3.00
CA LYS A 105 -3.14 -31.32 2.26
C LYS A 105 -3.88 -31.98 1.10
N ASP A 106 -5.19 -31.89 1.14
CA ASP A 106 -6.03 -32.25 0.01
C ASP A 106 -5.99 -31.08 -0.98
N TYR A 107 -5.93 -31.41 -2.26
CA TYR A 107 -5.88 -30.46 -3.36
C TYR A 107 -7.14 -30.61 -4.19
N THR A 108 -7.69 -29.51 -4.68
CA THR A 108 -8.91 -29.54 -5.47
C THR A 108 -8.57 -29.71 -6.95
N GLU A 109 -7.60 -28.94 -7.42
CA GLU A 109 -7.25 -28.81 -8.83
C GLU A 109 -5.73 -28.75 -9.00
N GLY A 110 -5.25 -29.01 -10.22
CA GLY A 110 -3.84 -28.93 -10.53
C GLY A 110 -3.53 -28.51 -11.96
N TRP A 111 -2.32 -27.98 -12.16
CA TRP A 111 -1.78 -27.62 -13.46
C TRP A 111 -0.38 -28.22 -13.59
N VAL A 112 -0.15 -28.88 -14.72
CA VAL A 112 1.12 -29.51 -15.07
C VAL A 112 1.59 -28.93 -16.38
N GLU A 113 2.79 -28.38 -16.37
CA GLU A 113 3.47 -27.93 -17.58
C GLU A 113 4.33 -29.07 -18.14
N PHE A 114 4.17 -29.34 -19.43
CA PHE A 114 5.09 -30.16 -20.20
C PHE A 114 5.96 -29.25 -21.07
N ARG A 115 7.20 -29.67 -21.28
CA ARG A 115 8.15 -28.97 -22.15
C ARG A 115 7.63 -28.86 -23.59
N ASP A 116 6.89 -29.89 -24.03
CA ASP A 116 6.33 -30.00 -25.37
C ASP A 116 4.80 -30.02 -25.37
N LYS A 117 4.16 -29.04 -26.03
CA LYS A 117 2.70 -29.03 -26.19
C LYS A 117 2.14 -30.22 -26.97
N ARG A 118 2.96 -30.87 -27.82
CA ARG A 118 2.56 -32.08 -28.55
C ARG A 118 2.36 -33.25 -27.60
N ILE A 119 3.27 -33.41 -26.63
CA ILE A 119 3.18 -34.41 -25.58
C ILE A 119 1.99 -34.09 -24.68
N ALA A 120 1.81 -32.83 -24.27
CA ALA A 120 0.66 -32.40 -23.46
C ALA A 120 -0.68 -32.79 -24.11
N LYS A 121 -0.84 -32.55 -25.42
CA LYS A 121 -2.05 -32.94 -26.17
C LYS A 121 -2.26 -34.46 -26.19
N ARG A 122 -1.20 -35.22 -26.47
CA ARG A 122 -1.25 -36.69 -26.49
C ARG A 122 -1.61 -37.24 -25.12
N VAL A 123 -0.93 -36.77 -24.07
CA VAL A 123 -1.17 -37.19 -22.68
C VAL A 123 -2.61 -36.89 -22.29
N ALA A 124 -3.12 -35.69 -22.56
CA ALA A 124 -4.50 -35.36 -22.27
C ALA A 124 -5.48 -36.26 -23.04
N ALA A 125 -5.24 -36.54 -24.32
CA ALA A 125 -6.13 -37.41 -25.10
C ALA A 125 -6.07 -38.89 -24.67
N SER A 126 -4.89 -39.41 -24.32
CA SER A 126 -4.69 -40.83 -24.00
C SER A 126 -4.97 -41.18 -22.56
N LEU A 127 -4.64 -40.30 -21.60
CA LEU A 127 -4.78 -40.59 -20.17
C LEU A 127 -6.10 -40.08 -19.58
N HIS A 128 -6.82 -39.18 -20.24
CA HIS A 128 -8.12 -38.74 -19.74
C HIS A 128 -9.08 -39.93 -19.56
N ASN A 129 -9.72 -40.00 -18.40
CA ASN A 129 -10.61 -41.08 -17.95
C ASN A 129 -9.97 -42.48 -17.82
N THR A 130 -8.64 -42.55 -17.74
CA THR A 130 -7.92 -43.81 -17.48
C THR A 130 -7.61 -43.96 -15.98
N PRO A 131 -7.48 -45.19 -15.44
CA PRO A 131 -7.12 -45.39 -14.05
C PRO A 131 -5.70 -44.90 -13.75
N MET A 132 -5.51 -44.20 -12.64
CA MET A 132 -4.23 -43.62 -12.24
C MET A 132 -3.15 -44.66 -11.90
N GLY A 133 -3.56 -45.81 -11.39
CA GLY A 133 -2.66 -46.85 -10.92
C GLY A 133 -2.83 -48.18 -11.63
N ALA A 134 -1.81 -48.61 -12.38
CA ALA A 134 -1.74 -50.00 -12.86
C ALA A 134 -1.47 -50.99 -11.70
N ARG A 135 -0.71 -50.55 -10.69
CA ARG A 135 -0.22 -51.40 -9.59
C ARG A 135 -1.32 -51.71 -8.56
N ARG A 136 -1.45 -52.99 -8.19
CA ARG A 136 -2.46 -53.51 -7.25
C ARG A 136 -2.36 -52.93 -5.82
N ARG A 137 -1.15 -52.54 -5.38
CA ARG A 137 -0.91 -51.91 -4.07
C ARG A 137 -0.84 -50.38 -4.12
N SER A 138 -1.14 -49.75 -5.27
CA SER A 138 -1.09 -48.29 -5.35
C SER A 138 -2.28 -47.66 -4.61
N PRO A 139 -2.07 -46.60 -3.82
CA PRO A 139 -3.17 -45.91 -3.12
C PRO A 139 -4.20 -45.27 -4.05
N PHE A 140 -3.84 -45.03 -5.31
CA PHE A 140 -4.62 -44.27 -6.31
C PHE A 140 -5.20 -45.17 -7.41
N ARG A 141 -5.36 -46.48 -7.13
CA ARG A 141 -5.77 -47.47 -8.13
C ARG A 141 -7.18 -47.24 -8.69
N TYR A 142 -8.13 -46.88 -7.82
CA TYR A 142 -9.54 -46.74 -8.19
C TYR A 142 -9.88 -45.36 -8.74
N ASP A 143 -8.97 -44.41 -8.60
CA ASP A 143 -9.17 -43.06 -9.06
C ASP A 143 -8.83 -42.94 -10.55
N LEU A 144 -9.62 -42.14 -11.26
CA LEU A 144 -9.44 -41.89 -12.69
C LEU A 144 -8.71 -40.56 -12.90
N TRP A 145 -7.89 -40.50 -13.96
CA TRP A 145 -7.31 -39.27 -14.45
C TRP A 145 -8.39 -38.35 -15.04
N ASN A 146 -8.50 -37.13 -14.53
CA ASN A 146 -9.29 -36.07 -15.16
C ASN A 146 -8.34 -34.99 -15.70
N LEU A 147 -7.93 -35.17 -16.96
CA LEU A 147 -6.96 -34.30 -17.64
C LEU A 147 -7.61 -33.48 -18.75
N LYS A 148 -7.27 -32.20 -18.87
CA LYS A 148 -7.67 -31.34 -19.99
C LYS A 148 -6.50 -30.52 -20.49
N TYR A 149 -6.18 -30.61 -21.77
CA TYR A 149 -5.19 -29.71 -22.38
C TYR A 149 -5.75 -28.29 -22.52
N LEU A 150 -4.96 -27.30 -22.11
CA LEU A 150 -5.31 -25.89 -22.22
C LEU A 150 -4.61 -25.26 -23.43
N HIS A 151 -5.39 -24.87 -24.44
CA HIS A 151 -4.85 -24.28 -25.66
C HIS A 151 -4.44 -22.82 -25.44
N ARG A 152 -3.27 -22.42 -25.98
CA ARG A 152 -2.70 -21.05 -25.86
C ARG A 152 -2.55 -20.55 -24.42
N PHE A 153 -2.50 -21.47 -23.47
CA PHE A 153 -2.34 -21.16 -22.07
C PHE A 153 -0.90 -21.42 -21.65
N THR A 154 -0.25 -20.40 -21.07
CA THR A 154 1.12 -20.43 -20.57
C THR A 154 1.12 -20.28 -19.05
N TRP A 155 2.25 -20.60 -18.42
CA TRP A 155 2.37 -20.56 -16.97
C TRP A 155 2.23 -19.13 -16.41
N SER A 156 2.69 -18.14 -17.19
CA SER A 156 2.54 -16.72 -16.86
C SER A 156 1.08 -16.34 -16.59
N HIS A 157 0.15 -16.78 -17.46
CA HIS A 157 -1.28 -16.52 -17.28
C HIS A 157 -1.84 -17.16 -16.00
N LEU A 158 -1.37 -18.36 -15.64
CA LEU A 158 -1.78 -19.01 -14.38
C LEU A 158 -1.30 -18.20 -13.17
N SER A 159 -0.01 -17.84 -13.14
CA SER A 159 0.55 -17.07 -12.04
C SER A 159 -0.06 -15.69 -11.90
N GLU A 160 -0.33 -15.04 -13.03
CA GLU A 160 -0.98 -13.73 -13.09
C GLU A 160 -2.42 -13.81 -12.56
N HIS A 161 -3.20 -14.79 -13.03
CA HIS A 161 -4.57 -14.98 -12.55
C HIS A 161 -4.62 -15.27 -11.05
N LEU A 162 -3.75 -16.15 -10.54
CA LEU A 162 -3.65 -16.45 -9.10
C LEU A 162 -3.15 -15.26 -8.27
N ALA A 163 -2.27 -14.42 -8.82
CA ALA A 163 -1.82 -13.20 -8.16
C ALA A 163 -2.95 -12.18 -8.09
N PHE A 164 -3.66 -11.99 -9.20
CA PHE A 164 -4.82 -11.11 -9.28
C PHE A 164 -5.92 -11.50 -8.30
N GLU A 165 -6.33 -12.78 -8.29
CA GLU A 165 -7.37 -13.27 -7.36
C GLU A 165 -6.97 -13.04 -5.89
N ARG A 166 -5.73 -13.34 -5.53
CA ARG A 166 -5.20 -13.08 -4.17
C ARG A 166 -5.20 -11.60 -3.84
N GLN A 167 -4.83 -10.73 -4.78
CA GLN A 167 -4.83 -9.29 -4.60
C GLN A 167 -6.23 -8.75 -4.40
N VAL A 168 -7.19 -9.16 -5.24
CA VAL A 168 -8.61 -8.76 -5.12
C VAL A 168 -9.17 -9.20 -3.78
N ARG A 169 -8.95 -10.45 -3.36
CA ARG A 169 -9.41 -10.95 -2.06
C ARG A 169 -8.79 -10.15 -0.90
N ARG A 170 -7.49 -9.83 -0.98
CA ARG A 170 -6.79 -9.04 0.03
C ARG A 170 -7.31 -7.60 0.10
N GLN A 171 -7.57 -6.98 -1.06
CA GLN A 171 -8.12 -5.63 -1.13
C GLN A 171 -9.53 -5.58 -0.54
N ARG A 172 -10.39 -6.55 -0.88
CA ARG A 172 -11.74 -6.65 -0.31
C ARG A 172 -11.71 -6.79 1.21
N LEU A 173 -10.90 -7.70 1.74
CA LEU A 173 -10.74 -7.86 3.20
C LEU A 173 -10.20 -6.59 3.87
N ARG A 174 -9.29 -5.86 3.22
CA ARG A 174 -8.78 -4.59 3.73
C ARG A 174 -9.86 -3.51 3.77
N ALA A 175 -10.70 -3.43 2.74
CA ALA A 175 -11.81 -2.49 2.71
C ALA A 175 -12.85 -2.82 3.80
N GLU A 176 -13.21 -4.09 3.97
CA GLU A 176 -14.11 -4.56 5.03
C GLU A 176 -13.55 -4.24 6.43
N VAL A 177 -12.26 -4.50 6.68
CA VAL A 177 -11.60 -4.14 7.94
C VAL A 177 -11.54 -2.63 8.14
N ALA A 178 -11.26 -1.85 7.09
CA ALA A 178 -11.22 -0.40 7.16
C ALA A 178 -12.60 0.20 7.47
N GLN A 179 -13.67 -0.38 6.91
CA GLN A 179 -15.04 0.02 7.23
C GLN A 179 -15.37 -0.27 8.71
N ALA A 180 -15.12 -1.49 9.18
CA ALA A 180 -15.38 -1.86 10.57
C ALA A 180 -14.57 -0.99 11.57
N LYS A 181 -13.33 -0.65 11.21
CA LYS A 181 -12.51 0.30 12.00
C LYS A 181 -13.11 1.69 12.03
N ARG A 182 -13.54 2.24 10.88
CA ARG A 182 -14.20 3.56 10.82
C ARG A 182 -15.45 3.62 11.69
N GLU A 183 -16.27 2.58 11.68
CA GLU A 183 -17.48 2.47 12.51
C GLU A 183 -17.13 2.38 14.00
N THR A 184 -16.12 1.58 14.35
CA THR A 184 -15.63 1.46 15.74
C THR A 184 -15.04 2.77 16.25
N ASP A 185 -14.18 3.41 15.47
CA ASP A 185 -13.55 4.69 15.81
C ASP A 185 -14.61 5.79 15.97
N PHE A 186 -15.64 5.78 15.12
CA PHE A 186 -16.77 6.71 15.22
C PHE A 186 -17.55 6.50 16.53
N TYR A 187 -17.81 5.26 16.90
CA TYR A 187 -18.48 4.94 18.17
C TYR A 187 -17.65 5.40 19.37
N LEU A 188 -16.36 5.08 19.40
CA LEU A 188 -15.45 5.50 20.49
C LEU A 188 -15.42 7.02 20.65
N ARG A 189 -15.27 7.76 19.54
CA ARG A 189 -15.31 9.24 19.55
C ARG A 189 -16.63 9.79 20.04
N SER A 190 -17.75 9.14 19.70
CA SER A 190 -19.08 9.57 20.11
C SER A 190 -19.31 9.35 21.61
N VAL A 191 -18.86 8.21 22.15
CA VAL A 191 -18.92 7.91 23.58
C VAL A 191 -18.03 8.87 24.38
N GLU A 192 -16.79 9.10 23.94
CA GLU A 192 -15.89 10.04 24.58
C GLU A 192 -16.47 11.46 24.59
N ARG A 193 -17.06 11.89 23.47
CA ARG A 193 -17.75 13.18 23.39
C ARG A 193 -18.94 13.24 24.38
N GLY A 194 -19.74 12.19 24.46
CA GLY A 194 -20.84 12.09 25.43
C GLY A 194 -20.36 12.18 26.88
N GLN A 195 -19.28 11.47 27.23
CA GLN A 195 -18.66 11.54 28.56
C GLN A 195 -18.14 12.95 28.88
N ARG A 196 -17.48 13.61 27.91
CA ARG A 196 -17.01 14.99 28.07
C ARG A 196 -18.16 15.97 28.27
N PHE A 197 -19.29 15.79 27.59
CA PHE A 197 -20.49 16.61 27.82
C PHE A 197 -21.06 16.40 29.22
N LEU A 198 -21.20 15.15 29.67
CA LEU A 198 -21.68 14.85 31.02
C LEU A 198 -20.74 15.38 32.12
N ALA A 199 -19.43 15.26 31.93
CA ALA A 199 -18.43 15.82 32.85
C ALA A 199 -18.47 17.36 32.88
N ALA A 200 -18.75 18.00 31.73
CA ALA A 200 -18.89 19.44 31.62
C ALA A 200 -20.19 20.00 32.24
N ASP A 201 -21.29 19.24 32.21
CA ASP A 201 -22.55 19.63 32.86
C ASP A 201 -22.50 19.52 34.40
N GLY A 202 -21.61 18.68 34.94
CA GLY A 202 -21.36 18.57 36.38
C GLY A 202 -20.46 19.68 36.97
N ASP A 203 -19.90 20.53 36.12
CA ASP A 203 -18.92 21.56 36.49
C ASP A 203 -19.63 22.88 36.84
N SER A 204 -19.96 23.05 38.13
CA SER A 204 -20.76 24.18 38.65
C SER A 204 -20.11 25.57 38.51
N THR A 205 -18.85 25.62 38.09
CA THR A 205 -18.07 26.86 37.88
C THR A 205 -18.29 27.48 36.50
N ARG A 206 -18.98 26.78 35.59
CA ARG A 206 -19.30 27.34 34.28
C ARG A 206 -20.41 28.39 34.40
N PRO A 207 -20.22 29.62 33.89
CA PRO A 207 -21.32 30.57 33.83
C PRO A 207 -22.43 29.94 33.01
N ASN A 208 -23.67 30.05 33.50
CA ASN A 208 -24.89 29.62 32.82
C ASN A 208 -25.03 30.41 31.51
N SER A 209 -24.25 30.03 30.50
CA SER A 209 -24.37 30.56 29.16
C SER A 209 -25.60 29.89 28.59
N SER A 210 -26.76 30.47 28.88
CA SER A 210 -27.93 30.30 28.04
C SER A 210 -27.44 30.37 26.59
N TRP A 211 -27.87 29.41 25.78
CA TRP A 211 -27.47 29.27 24.39
C TRP A 211 -27.96 30.52 23.63
N ALA A 212 -27.19 31.60 23.73
CA ALA A 212 -27.49 32.87 23.09
C ALA A 212 -27.21 32.64 21.62
N PHE A 213 -28.29 32.47 20.86
CA PHE A 213 -28.29 32.48 19.41
C PHE A 213 -27.55 33.73 18.94
N ALA A 214 -26.26 33.61 18.65
CA ALA A 214 -25.43 34.72 18.22
C ALA A 214 -25.87 35.09 16.81
N GLN A 215 -26.78 36.07 16.74
CA GLN A 215 -27.26 36.65 15.49
C GLN A 215 -26.04 37.08 14.67
N ARG A 216 -25.99 36.67 13.40
CA ARG A 216 -24.90 37.07 12.51
C ARG A 216 -24.86 38.60 12.43
N PRO A 217 -23.69 39.22 12.64
CA PRO A 217 -23.56 40.68 12.57
C PRO A 217 -24.00 41.15 11.19
N THR A 218 -24.71 42.27 11.17
CA THR A 218 -25.27 42.81 9.93
C THR A 218 -24.16 43.38 9.03
N GLU A 219 -24.44 43.48 7.72
CA GLU A 219 -23.44 43.94 6.74
C GLU A 219 -22.91 45.35 7.04
N GLN A 220 -23.72 46.17 7.71
CA GLN A 220 -23.36 47.51 8.17
C GLN A 220 -22.33 47.47 9.31
N GLU A 221 -22.48 46.57 10.28
CA GLU A 221 -21.49 46.36 11.35
C GLU A 221 -20.15 45.86 10.79
N LEU A 222 -20.18 45.01 9.77
CA LEU A 222 -18.96 44.54 9.11
C LEU A 222 -18.22 45.67 8.39
N ARG A 223 -18.95 46.56 7.70
CA ARG A 223 -18.36 47.73 7.02
C ARG A 223 -17.81 48.75 8.02
N ALA A 224 -18.54 49.04 9.11
CA ALA A 224 -18.09 49.94 10.17
C ALA A 224 -16.83 49.40 10.88
N ARG A 225 -16.80 48.09 11.18
CA ARG A 225 -15.62 47.45 11.80
C ARG A 225 -14.40 47.44 10.89
N LYS A 226 -14.59 47.35 9.58
CA LYS A 226 -13.52 47.45 8.59
C LYS A 226 -13.01 48.89 8.43
N ALA A 227 -13.90 49.89 8.51
CA ALA A 227 -13.53 51.30 8.54
C ALA A 227 -12.81 51.71 9.83
N ALA A 228 -13.19 51.13 10.98
CA ALA A 228 -12.57 51.37 12.29
C ALA A 228 -11.18 50.74 12.44
N ARG A 229 -10.77 49.83 11.54
CA ARG A 229 -9.41 49.29 11.46
C ARG A 229 -8.71 49.82 10.20
N PRO A 230 -8.22 51.07 10.18
CA PRO A 230 -7.46 51.56 9.05
C PRO A 230 -6.12 50.82 8.97
N GLY A 231 -5.96 49.98 7.95
CA GLY A 231 -4.68 49.68 7.29
C GLY A 231 -3.48 49.34 8.19
N GLY A 232 -3.63 48.46 9.19
CA GLY A 232 -2.52 48.08 10.08
C GLY A 232 -1.26 47.56 9.36
N ARG A 233 -1.41 47.03 8.14
CA ARG A 233 -0.28 46.61 7.28
C ARG A 233 0.50 47.77 6.67
N GLU A 234 -0.14 48.88 6.33
CA GLU A 234 0.54 50.04 5.73
C GLU A 234 1.25 50.88 6.78
N ARG A 235 0.64 51.08 7.96
CA ARG A 235 1.30 51.73 9.10
C ARG A 235 2.55 50.96 9.57
N ALA A 236 2.48 49.63 9.63
CA ALA A 236 3.65 48.80 9.98
C ALA A 236 4.77 48.87 8.93
N ARG A 237 4.43 48.94 7.63
CA ARG A 237 5.41 49.14 6.56
C ARG A 237 6.10 50.51 6.64
N LEU A 238 5.33 51.58 6.91
CA LEU A 238 5.88 52.93 7.05
C LEU A 238 6.79 53.05 8.28
N ALA A 239 6.44 52.42 9.41
CA ALA A 239 7.30 52.39 10.59
C ALA A 239 8.65 51.71 10.31
N ASN A 240 8.64 50.55 9.64
CA ASN A 240 9.87 49.84 9.25
C ASN A 240 10.75 50.66 8.28
N ALA A 241 10.14 51.38 7.34
CA ALA A 241 10.88 52.25 6.42
C ALA A 241 11.55 53.42 7.17
N GLN A 242 10.89 53.95 8.21
CA GLN A 242 11.40 55.03 9.03
C GLN A 242 12.57 54.58 9.92
N ASP A 243 12.52 53.35 10.44
CA ASP A 243 13.62 52.77 11.21
C ASP A 243 14.84 52.43 10.32
N GLN A 244 14.63 51.96 9.09
CA GLN A 244 15.70 51.80 8.10
C GLN A 244 16.34 53.14 7.68
N ALA A 245 15.55 54.22 7.61
CA ALA A 245 16.09 55.55 7.33
C ALA A 245 16.94 56.10 8.49
N ARG A 246 16.58 55.76 9.75
CA ARG A 246 17.34 56.15 10.95
C ARG A 246 18.68 55.44 11.04
N SER A 247 18.75 54.15 10.72
CA SER A 247 20.01 53.38 10.76
C SER A 247 21.02 53.83 9.71
N ASN A 248 20.57 54.38 8.58
CA ASN A 248 21.43 54.91 7.52
C ASN A 248 21.95 56.33 7.77
N ARG A 249 21.44 57.04 8.79
CA ARG A 249 21.80 58.44 9.08
C ARG A 249 23.27 58.60 9.51
N GLY A 250 23.78 57.67 10.32
CA GLY A 250 25.19 57.69 10.75
C GLY A 250 26.18 57.33 9.63
N LEU A 251 25.74 56.50 8.67
CA LEU A 251 26.54 56.07 7.53
C LEU A 251 26.61 57.18 6.47
N LEU A 252 25.49 57.87 6.22
CA LEU A 252 25.43 59.04 5.34
C LEU A 252 26.18 60.25 5.90
N ALA A 253 26.17 60.46 7.23
CA ALA A 253 26.95 61.52 7.86
C ALA A 253 28.48 61.33 7.72
N ARG A 254 28.94 60.08 7.63
CA ARG A 254 30.37 59.75 7.38
C ARG A 254 30.76 59.88 5.91
N ILE A 255 29.83 59.66 4.97
CA ILE A 255 30.08 59.76 3.53
C ILE A 255 30.01 61.21 3.04
N PHE A 256 29.06 62.00 3.53
CA PHE A 256 28.80 63.35 3.02
C PHE A 256 29.25 64.49 3.94
N GLY A 257 29.76 64.20 5.14
CA GLY A 257 30.15 65.21 6.13
C GLY A 257 28.95 65.86 6.81
N ALA A 258 29.01 66.07 8.13
CA ALA A 258 27.93 66.71 8.88
C ALA A 258 27.86 68.21 8.58
N PRO A 259 26.67 68.80 8.33
CA PRO A 259 26.52 70.25 8.24
C PRO A 259 26.69 70.90 9.63
N PRO A 260 27.34 72.08 9.73
CA PRO A 260 27.56 72.76 11.01
C PRO A 260 26.26 73.29 11.63
N PRO A 261 26.14 73.37 12.97
CA PRO A 261 24.95 73.89 13.62
C PRO A 261 24.89 75.41 13.46
N SER A 262 23.85 75.92 12.79
CA SER A 262 23.55 77.35 12.71
C SER A 262 22.96 77.85 14.04
N GLU A 263 23.58 78.89 14.56
CA GLU A 263 23.28 79.57 15.82
C GLU A 263 21.88 80.22 15.84
N THR A 264 21.37 80.29 17.07
CA THR A 264 20.19 80.99 17.55
C THR A 264 20.20 82.47 17.21
N VAL A 265 19.10 82.99 16.66
CA VAL A 265 18.76 84.42 16.77
C VAL A 265 17.40 84.50 17.45
N GLU A 266 17.43 84.94 18.71
CA GLU A 266 16.29 85.55 19.37
C GLU A 266 15.98 86.87 18.66
N GLU A 267 14.71 87.13 18.33
CA GLU A 267 14.18 88.49 18.46
C GLU A 267 12.66 88.47 18.64
N THR A 268 12.28 89.28 19.61
CA THR A 268 10.94 89.53 20.18
C THR A 268 10.16 90.47 19.26
N SER A 269 8.83 90.41 19.17
CA SER A 269 7.89 91.27 19.91
C SER A 269 6.59 91.31 19.06
N LEU A 270 5.45 90.85 19.57
CA LEU A 270 4.36 91.59 20.23
C LEU A 270 3.37 92.35 19.30
N VAL A 271 2.07 92.05 19.54
CA VAL A 271 0.88 92.94 19.52
C VAL A 271 -0.11 92.85 18.33
N ARG A 272 -1.29 92.26 18.63
CA ARG A 272 -2.72 92.69 18.39
C ARG A 272 -3.17 93.17 17.00
N ASP A 273 -4.44 93.15 16.59
CA ASP A 273 -5.80 92.87 17.13
C ASP A 273 -6.58 92.30 15.90
N SER A 274 -7.56 91.40 15.99
CA SER A 274 -8.95 91.61 16.44
C SER A 274 -9.70 90.28 16.40
#